data_AF-A0A0C9T9W4-F1
#
_entry.id   AF-A0A0C9T9W4-F1
#
_cell.length_a   1.000
_cell.length_b   1.000
_cell.length_c   1.000
_cell.angle_alpha   90.00
_cell.angle_beta   90.00
_cell.angle_gamma   90.00
#
_symmetry.space_group_name_H-M   'P 1'
#
loop_
_entity.id
_entity.type
_entity.pdbx_description
1 polymer ?
#
loop_
_entity_poly.entity_id
_entity_poly.type
_entity_poly.pdbx_seq_one_letter_code
_entity_poly.pdbx_strand_id
1 'polypeptide(L)'
;MIQSASSSLVSPGQTDLVLYTRTVILSFLERSGIPSEPTKFDQSFYNDCCEEGIRRGYPMDGKYSVRTFLPGGVVIATTAYEHLLNRETKILIALFTACAIYLDDTSSRDIGSVYLFNQRFLRGRKQGDKVLDAFAELLLDLASGYNQVASNIIITSL
;
A
#
# COMPACT_ATOMS: atom_id res chain seq x y z
N MET A 1 6.98 37.29 -21.63
CA MET A 1 7.87 36.11 -21.72
C MET A 1 7.02 34.91 -21.35
N ILE A 2 6.48 34.22 -22.35
CA ILE A 2 5.49 33.13 -22.20
C ILE A 2 6.26 31.81 -22.27
N GLN A 3 6.18 30.98 -21.22
CA GLN A 3 6.79 29.65 -21.21
C GLN A 3 5.80 28.63 -21.80
N SER A 4 6.25 28.08 -22.93
CA SER A 4 5.81 26.90 -23.69
C SER A 4 5.21 25.76 -22.85
N ALA A 5 3.98 25.38 -23.16
CA ALA A 5 3.40 24.08 -22.85
C ALA A 5 3.86 23.05 -23.91
N SER A 6 4.67 22.08 -23.47
CA SER A 6 5.13 20.97 -24.29
C SER A 6 4.03 19.90 -24.40
N SER A 7 3.09 20.05 -25.34
CA SER A 7 2.18 18.96 -25.70
C SER A 7 2.90 18.02 -26.67
N SER A 8 3.39 16.89 -26.17
CA SER A 8 3.89 15.80 -27.02
C SER A 8 2.74 15.20 -27.83
N LEU A 9 2.82 15.35 -29.15
CA LEU A 9 1.89 14.75 -30.11
C LEU A 9 1.99 13.22 -30.03
N VAL A 10 0.92 12.58 -29.59
CA VAL A 10 0.77 11.12 -29.55
C VAL A 10 0.62 10.61 -30.99
N SER A 11 1.40 9.61 -31.39
CA SER A 11 1.36 9.07 -32.76
C SER A 11 0.03 8.34 -33.04
N PRO A 12 -0.39 8.21 -34.32
CA PRO A 12 -1.66 7.56 -34.68
C PRO A 12 -1.83 6.16 -34.08
N GLY A 13 -0.77 5.33 -34.09
CA GLY A 13 -0.81 3.98 -33.50
C GLY A 13 -0.87 3.95 -31.98
N GLN A 14 -0.37 4.98 -31.27
CA GLN A 14 -0.55 5.08 -29.82
C GLN A 14 -1.97 5.54 -29.46
N THR A 15 -2.61 6.32 -30.32
CA THR A 15 -3.99 6.78 -30.11
C THR A 15 -4.95 5.58 -30.16
N ASP A 16 -4.76 4.67 -31.11
CA ASP A 16 -5.55 3.44 -31.22
C ASP A 16 -5.38 2.52 -30.00
N LEU A 17 -4.15 2.39 -29.48
CA LEU A 17 -3.88 1.59 -28.28
C LEU A 17 -4.52 2.19 -27.02
N VAL A 18 -4.50 3.52 -26.87
CA VAL A 18 -5.13 4.21 -25.73
C VAL A 18 -6.65 4.02 -25.77
N LEU A 19 -7.27 4.15 -26.95
CA LEU A 19 -8.71 3.93 -27.13
C LEU A 19 -9.11 2.48 -26.86
N TYR A 20 -8.31 1.52 -27.35
CA TYR A 20 -8.54 0.10 -27.08
C TYR A 20 -8.44 -0.20 -25.57
N THR A 21 -7.38 0.28 -24.92
CA THR A 21 -7.17 0.10 -23.47
C THR A 21 -8.33 0.68 -22.67
N ARG A 22 -8.77 1.89 -23.01
CA ARG A 22 -9.94 2.53 -22.39
C ARG A 22 -11.19 1.69 -22.55
N THR A 23 -11.43 1.16 -23.74
CA THR A 23 -12.60 0.33 -24.05
C THR A 23 -12.61 -0.95 -23.22
N VAL A 24 -11.46 -1.63 -23.13
CA VAL A 24 -11.31 -2.85 -22.32
C VAL A 24 -11.57 -2.57 -20.84
N ILE A 25 -10.99 -1.50 -20.28
CA ILE A 25 -11.18 -1.11 -18.87
C ILE A 25 -12.65 -0.79 -18.59
N LEU A 26 -13.26 0.08 -19.38
CA LEU A 26 -14.65 0.49 -19.16
C LEU A 26 -15.62 -0.70 -19.26
N SER A 27 -15.41 -1.57 -20.24
CA SER A 27 -16.21 -2.79 -20.39
C SER A 27 -16.05 -3.75 -19.21
N PHE A 28 -14.85 -3.84 -18.63
CA PHE A 28 -14.64 -4.64 -17.42
C PHE A 28 -15.34 -4.04 -16.19
N LEU A 29 -15.22 -2.72 -15.98
CA LEU A 29 -15.86 -2.03 -14.86
C LEU A 29 -17.38 -2.14 -14.91
N GLU A 30 -17.97 -1.96 -16.10
CA GLU A 30 -19.40 -2.11 -16.33
C GLU A 30 -19.89 -3.52 -16.01
N ARG A 31 -19.22 -4.56 -16.53
CA ARG A 31 -19.58 -5.96 -16.24
C ARG A 31 -19.41 -6.33 -14.77
N SER A 32 -18.51 -5.66 -14.07
CA SER A 32 -18.23 -5.89 -12.65
C SER A 32 -19.14 -5.07 -11.72
N GLY A 33 -19.98 -4.19 -12.26
CA GLY A 33 -20.83 -3.29 -11.48
C GLY A 33 -20.05 -2.27 -10.65
N ILE A 34 -18.80 -1.97 -11.03
CA ILE A 34 -17.94 -1.04 -10.30
C ILE A 34 -18.21 0.39 -10.83
N PRO A 35 -18.61 1.34 -9.97
CA PRO A 35 -18.78 2.73 -10.38
C PRO A 35 -17.48 3.30 -10.96
N SER A 36 -17.59 4.07 -12.03
CA SER A 36 -16.45 4.76 -12.65
C SER A 36 -16.11 6.09 -11.98
N GLU A 37 -16.78 6.42 -10.88
CA GLU A 37 -16.56 7.67 -10.15
C GLU A 37 -15.24 7.63 -9.38
N PRO A 38 -14.42 8.71 -9.45
CA PRO A 38 -13.21 8.79 -8.66
C PRO A 38 -13.52 8.77 -7.16
N THR A 39 -12.91 7.84 -6.43
CA THR A 39 -12.93 7.88 -4.96
C THR A 39 -12.17 9.11 -4.48
N LYS A 40 -12.78 9.90 -3.59
CA LYS A 40 -12.11 11.03 -2.95
C LYS A 40 -11.09 10.52 -1.94
N PHE A 41 -9.89 11.08 -1.95
CA PHE A 41 -8.87 10.76 -0.96
C PHE A 41 -9.29 11.27 0.44
N ASP A 42 -9.29 10.39 1.43
CA ASP A 42 -9.63 10.75 2.82
C ASP A 42 -8.40 11.33 3.54
N GLN A 43 -8.30 12.66 3.51
CA GLN A 43 -7.20 13.38 4.15
C GLN A 43 -7.22 13.25 5.68
N SER A 44 -8.40 13.15 6.31
CA SER A 44 -8.49 13.01 7.77
C SER A 44 -7.97 11.65 8.19
N PHE A 45 -8.36 10.59 7.48
CA PHE A 45 -7.87 9.25 7.75
C PHE A 45 -6.37 9.10 7.45
N TYR A 46 -5.85 9.78 6.43
CA TYR A 46 -4.41 9.86 6.21
C TYR A 46 -3.65 10.46 7.40
N ASN A 47 -4.18 11.53 8.00
CA ASN A 47 -3.55 12.16 9.16
C ASN A 47 -3.54 11.20 10.36
N ASP A 48 -4.65 10.51 10.64
CA ASP A 48 -4.72 9.50 11.70
C ASP A 48 -3.70 8.37 11.48
N CYS A 49 -3.54 7.91 10.24
CA CYS A 49 -2.53 6.90 9.90
C CYS A 49 -1.10 7.42 10.12
N CYS A 50 -0.85 8.71 9.83
CA CYS A 50 0.45 9.32 10.09
C CYS A 50 0.74 9.41 11.59
N GLU A 51 -0.24 9.84 12.38
CA GLU A 51 -0.13 9.94 13.84
C GLU A 51 0.13 8.56 14.45
N GLU A 52 -0.57 7.53 14.00
CA GLU A 52 -0.35 6.16 14.48
C GLU A 52 1.03 5.63 14.09
N GLY A 53 1.50 5.89 12.87
CA GLY A 53 2.87 5.55 12.45
C GLY A 53 3.93 6.22 13.33
N ILE A 54 3.75 7.50 13.65
CA ILE A 54 4.63 8.23 14.59
C ILE A 54 4.56 7.61 15.98
N ARG A 55 3.35 7.33 16.50
CA ARG A 55 3.14 6.74 17.83
C ARG A 55 3.80 5.37 17.97
N ARG A 56 3.80 4.57 16.91
CA ARG A 56 4.47 3.26 16.83
C ARG A 56 5.98 3.36 16.60
N GLY A 57 6.52 4.56 16.40
CA GLY A 57 7.96 4.77 16.16
C GLY A 57 8.42 4.38 14.77
N TYR A 58 7.53 4.37 13.78
CA TYR A 58 7.88 4.02 12.41
C TYR A 58 8.80 5.09 11.80
N PRO A 59 9.66 4.74 10.84
CA PRO A 59 10.38 5.73 10.04
C PRO A 59 9.39 6.55 9.22
N MET A 60 9.04 7.76 9.68
CA MET A 60 8.07 8.64 9.02
C MET A 60 8.70 9.76 8.20
N ASP A 61 10.03 9.87 8.21
CA ASP A 61 10.81 10.90 7.52
C ASP A 61 12.04 10.32 6.82
N GLY A 62 12.59 11.08 5.86
CA GLY A 62 13.80 10.72 5.12
C GLY A 62 13.55 9.78 3.94
N LYS A 63 14.65 9.26 3.37
CA LYS A 63 14.64 8.47 2.13
C LYS A 63 13.89 7.14 2.25
N TYR A 64 13.92 6.53 3.45
CA TYR A 64 13.31 5.23 3.74
C TYR A 64 12.15 5.42 4.71
N SER A 65 11.17 6.22 4.30
CA SER A 65 10.00 6.58 5.09
C SER A 65 8.76 5.80 4.65
N VAL A 66 8.02 5.26 5.62
CA VAL A 66 6.69 4.65 5.40
C VAL A 66 5.68 5.70 4.92
N ARG A 67 5.84 6.96 5.35
CA ARG A 67 4.95 8.08 4.97
C ARG A 67 4.81 8.23 3.46
N THR A 68 5.88 7.98 2.71
CA THR A 68 5.89 8.04 1.24
C THR A 68 4.88 7.08 0.60
N PHE A 69 4.65 5.93 1.24
CA PHE A 69 3.79 4.86 0.73
C PHE A 69 2.40 4.86 1.36
N LEU A 70 2.22 5.62 2.44
CA LEU A 70 0.97 5.72 3.19
C LEU A 70 -0.24 6.18 2.37
N PRO A 71 -0.13 7.07 1.34
CA PRO A 71 -1.25 7.36 0.47
C PRO A 71 -1.83 6.11 -0.22
N GLY A 72 -0.98 5.16 -0.64
CA GLY A 72 -1.42 3.90 -1.22
C GLY A 72 -2.18 3.03 -0.20
N GLY A 73 -1.66 2.96 1.04
CA GLY A 73 -2.33 2.29 2.14
C GLY A 73 -3.70 2.88 2.48
N VAL A 74 -3.81 4.21 2.50
CA VAL A 74 -5.08 4.91 2.73
C VAL A 74 -6.10 4.58 1.65
N VAL A 75 -5.71 4.61 0.37
CA VAL A 75 -6.60 4.27 -0.73
C VAL A 75 -7.10 2.83 -0.59
N ILE A 76 -6.22 1.86 -0.32
CA ILE A 76 -6.62 0.46 -0.14
C ILE A 76 -7.56 0.29 1.06
N ALA A 77 -7.24 0.86 2.22
CA ALA A 77 -8.06 0.71 3.42
C ALA A 77 -9.46 1.36 3.27
N THR A 78 -9.55 2.48 2.54
CA THR A 78 -10.82 3.20 2.35
C THR A 78 -11.68 2.64 1.22
N THR A 79 -11.07 1.98 0.22
CA THR A 79 -11.79 1.42 -0.94
C THR A 79 -12.06 -0.08 -0.81
N ALA A 80 -11.03 -0.89 -0.55
CA ALA A 80 -11.16 -2.35 -0.49
C ALA A 80 -11.77 -2.84 0.84
N TYR A 81 -11.59 -2.06 1.90
CA TYR A 81 -12.04 -2.41 3.25
C TYR A 81 -13.13 -1.45 3.77
N GLU A 82 -13.86 -0.78 2.88
CA GLU A 82 -14.91 0.18 3.26
C GLU A 82 -15.91 -0.43 4.26
N HIS A 83 -16.27 -1.70 4.06
CA HIS A 83 -17.20 -2.46 4.90
C HIS A 83 -16.77 -2.63 6.36
N LEU A 84 -15.48 -2.42 6.70
CA LEU A 84 -15.02 -2.49 8.09
C LEU A 84 -15.40 -1.21 8.84
N LEU A 85 -16.18 -1.33 9.91
CA LEU A 85 -16.58 -0.18 10.74
C LEU A 85 -15.50 0.23 11.75
N ASN A 86 -14.59 -0.69 12.10
CA ASN A 86 -13.52 -0.41 13.05
C ASN A 86 -12.42 0.45 12.39
N ARG A 87 -12.30 1.69 12.85
CA ARG A 87 -11.30 2.65 12.34
C ARG A 87 -9.87 2.25 12.67
N GLU A 88 -9.61 1.71 13.87
CA GLU A 88 -8.28 1.25 14.27
C GLU A 88 -7.80 0.11 13.38
N THR A 89 -8.66 -0.87 13.09
CA THR A 89 -8.36 -1.95 12.14
C THR A 89 -8.03 -1.40 10.75
N LYS A 90 -8.79 -0.41 10.26
CA LYS A 90 -8.49 0.25 8.98
C LYS A 90 -7.13 0.94 9.00
N ILE A 91 -6.76 1.61 10.11
CA ILE A 91 -5.43 2.23 10.26
C ILE A 91 -4.32 1.18 10.18
N LEU A 92 -4.50 0.04 10.87
CA LEU A 92 -3.53 -1.06 10.81
C LEU A 92 -3.39 -1.62 9.39
N ILE A 93 -4.51 -1.77 8.66
CA ILE A 93 -4.51 -2.18 7.25
C ILE A 93 -3.75 -1.16 6.39
N ALA A 94 -3.99 0.14 6.58
CA ALA A 94 -3.30 1.18 5.82
C ALA A 94 -1.79 1.17 6.07
N LEU A 95 -1.36 1.00 7.32
CA LEU A 95 0.06 0.86 7.69
C LEU A 95 0.67 -0.42 7.10
N PHE A 96 -0.06 -1.53 7.16
CA PHE A 96 0.38 -2.81 6.60
C PHE A 96 0.60 -2.69 5.10
N THR A 97 -0.37 -2.12 4.38
CA THR A 97 -0.25 -1.91 2.94
C THR A 97 0.90 -0.97 2.60
N ALA A 98 1.11 0.10 3.37
CA ALA A 98 2.25 1.01 3.14
C ALA A 98 3.60 0.31 3.34
N CYS A 99 3.75 -0.53 4.37
CA CYS A 99 4.94 -1.34 4.59
C CYS A 99 5.13 -2.41 3.50
N ALA A 100 4.05 -3.02 3.01
CA ALA A 100 4.10 -3.99 1.91
C ALA A 100 4.57 -3.31 0.60
N ILE A 101 4.06 -2.12 0.28
CA ILE A 101 4.52 -1.34 -0.89
C ILE A 101 6.00 -0.97 -0.72
N TYR A 102 6.43 -0.57 0.49
CA TYR A 102 7.85 -0.32 0.76
C TYR A 102 8.70 -1.57 0.49
N LEU A 103 8.23 -2.74 0.92
CA LEU A 103 8.92 -4.02 0.72
C LEU A 103 9.04 -4.34 -0.77
N ASP A 104 7.97 -4.19 -1.54
CA ASP A 104 7.97 -4.40 -3.00
C ASP A 104 8.99 -3.47 -3.70
N ASP A 105 8.94 -2.17 -3.39
CA ASP A 105 9.86 -1.19 -3.98
C ASP A 105 11.32 -1.39 -3.53
N THR A 106 11.53 -1.86 -2.31
CA THR A 106 12.88 -2.11 -1.75
C THR A 106 13.45 -3.44 -2.23
N SER A 107 12.62 -4.44 -2.51
CA SER A 107 13.04 -5.74 -3.07
C SER A 107 13.79 -5.57 -4.39
N SER A 108 13.43 -4.54 -5.18
CA SER A 108 14.11 -4.20 -6.42
C SER A 108 15.54 -3.64 -6.22
N ARG A 109 15.88 -3.19 -5.00
CA ARG A 109 17.14 -2.50 -4.66
C ARG A 109 18.03 -3.27 -3.68
N ASP A 110 17.45 -3.96 -2.70
CA ASP A 110 18.13 -4.79 -1.70
C ASP A 110 17.38 -6.11 -1.49
N ILE A 111 17.60 -7.04 -2.41
CA ILE A 111 17.04 -8.40 -2.36
C ILE A 111 17.48 -9.13 -1.09
N GLY A 112 18.65 -8.82 -0.53
CA GLY A 112 19.21 -9.55 0.60
C GLY A 112 18.39 -9.40 1.89
N SER A 113 17.95 -8.17 2.19
CA SER A 113 17.13 -7.90 3.38
C SER A 113 15.73 -8.50 3.27
N VAL A 114 15.11 -8.45 2.09
CA VAL A 114 13.79 -9.06 1.83
C VAL A 114 13.87 -10.59 1.81
N TYR A 115 14.92 -11.15 1.19
CA TYR A 115 15.14 -12.60 1.12
C TYR A 115 15.23 -13.26 2.49
N LEU A 116 15.85 -12.57 3.46
CA LEU A 116 16.00 -13.08 4.82
C LEU A 116 14.81 -12.77 5.73
N PHE A 117 13.80 -12.02 5.25
CA PHE A 117 12.71 -11.51 6.09
C PHE A 117 11.98 -12.64 6.82
N ASN A 118 11.43 -13.60 6.07
CA ASN A 118 10.68 -14.73 6.65
C ASN A 118 11.56 -15.59 7.58
N GLN A 119 12.82 -15.80 7.23
CA GLN A 119 13.75 -16.55 8.09
C GLN A 119 14.00 -15.83 9.43
N ARG A 120 14.17 -14.51 9.40
CA ARG A 120 14.39 -13.68 10.60
C ARG A 120 13.12 -13.55 11.41
N PHE A 121 11.98 -13.33 10.75
CA PHE A 121 10.66 -13.22 11.35
C PHE A 121 10.30 -14.47 12.16
N LEU A 122 10.41 -15.66 11.58
CA LEU A 122 10.13 -16.94 12.26
C LEU A 122 11.06 -17.20 13.46
N ARG A 123 12.24 -16.57 13.48
CA ARG A 123 13.22 -16.69 14.57
C ARG A 123 13.15 -15.53 15.57
N GLY A 124 12.18 -14.62 15.43
CA GLY A 124 12.08 -13.42 16.28
C GLY A 124 13.30 -12.50 16.19
N ARG A 125 14.00 -12.49 15.06
CA ARG A 125 15.20 -11.67 14.86
C ARG A 125 14.83 -10.35 14.19
N LYS A 126 15.60 -9.30 14.50
CA LYS A 126 15.51 -8.01 13.81
C LYS A 126 15.83 -8.17 12.32
N GLN A 127 15.11 -7.42 11.50
CA GLN A 127 15.13 -7.44 10.04
C GLN A 127 16.29 -6.64 9.46
N GLY A 128 16.96 -5.79 10.25
CA GLY A 128 18.11 -5.00 9.83
C GLY A 128 17.75 -3.71 9.07
N ASP A 129 16.47 -3.54 8.77
CA ASP A 129 15.86 -2.32 8.26
C ASP A 129 14.70 -1.93 9.19
N LYS A 130 14.62 -0.65 9.55
CA LYS A 130 13.65 -0.17 10.55
C LYS A 130 12.20 -0.27 10.08
N VAL A 131 11.94 -0.14 8.78
CA VAL A 131 10.59 -0.32 8.22
C VAL A 131 10.23 -1.81 8.23
N LEU A 132 11.18 -2.70 7.90
CA LEU A 132 10.95 -4.15 7.98
C LEU A 132 10.76 -4.62 9.42
N ASP A 133 11.47 -4.04 10.40
CA ASP A 133 11.25 -4.30 11.82
C ASP A 133 9.84 -3.88 12.25
N ALA A 134 9.43 -2.67 11.88
CA ALA A 134 8.08 -2.16 12.12
C ALA A 134 7.00 -3.04 11.46
N PHE A 135 7.28 -3.53 10.26
CA PHE A 135 6.37 -4.41 9.54
C PHE A 135 6.23 -5.77 10.22
N ALA A 136 7.33 -6.39 10.65
CA ALA A 136 7.30 -7.64 11.40
C ALA A 136 6.44 -7.52 12.69
N GLU A 137 6.61 -6.42 13.43
CA GLU A 137 5.80 -6.16 14.64
C GLU A 137 4.31 -5.98 14.28
N LEU A 138 4.01 -5.28 13.19
CA LEU A 138 2.64 -5.08 12.70
C LEU A 138 1.94 -6.38 12.29
N LEU A 139 2.66 -7.33 11.69
CA LEU A 139 2.10 -8.63 11.29
C LEU A 139 1.60 -9.43 12.49
N LEU A 140 2.34 -9.38 13.59
CA LEU A 140 1.95 -10.04 14.83
C LEU A 140 0.73 -9.36 15.44
N ASP A 141 0.71 -8.02 15.48
CA ASP A 141 -0.44 -7.25 15.97
C ASP A 141 -1.70 -7.53 15.16
N LEU A 142 -1.61 -7.45 13.83
CA LEU A 142 -2.73 -7.74 12.93
C LEU A 142 -3.22 -9.18 13.13
N ALA A 143 -2.33 -10.16 13.11
CA ALA A 143 -2.70 -11.57 13.27
C ALA A 143 -3.38 -11.84 14.62
N SER A 144 -3.00 -11.13 15.69
CA SER A 144 -3.62 -11.29 17.01
C SER A 144 -5.09 -10.86 17.07
N GLY A 145 -5.53 -9.97 16.17
CA GLY A 145 -6.90 -9.47 16.11
C GLY A 145 -7.89 -10.36 15.35
N TYR A 146 -7.42 -11.43 14.70
CA TYR A 146 -8.26 -12.33 13.89
C TYR A 146 -8.29 -13.76 14.45
N ASN A 147 -9.23 -14.57 13.93
CA ASN A 147 -9.25 -16.00 14.25
C ASN A 147 -8.04 -16.73 13.66
N GLN A 148 -7.72 -17.91 14.20
CA GLN A 148 -6.53 -18.69 13.84
C GLN A 148 -6.34 -18.89 12.33
N VAL A 149 -7.42 -19.12 11.59
CA VAL A 149 -7.34 -19.33 10.13
C VAL A 149 -6.88 -18.06 9.44
N ALA A 150 -7.53 -16.93 9.73
CA ALA A 150 -7.16 -15.63 9.18
C ALA A 150 -5.76 -15.18 9.64
N SER A 151 -5.40 -15.40 10.91
CA SER A 151 -4.06 -15.10 11.44
C SER A 151 -2.98 -15.87 10.67
N ASN A 152 -3.19 -17.16 10.41
CA ASN A 152 -2.25 -17.98 9.65
C ASN A 152 -2.10 -17.47 8.22
N ILE A 153 -3.20 -17.06 7.57
CA ILE A 153 -3.16 -16.50 6.21
C ILE A 153 -2.37 -15.19 6.20
N ILE A 154 -2.65 -14.27 7.14
CA ILE A 154 -1.94 -12.98 7.25
C ILE A 154 -0.43 -13.19 7.38
N ILE A 155 0.00 -14.13 8.23
CA ILE A 155 1.42 -14.39 8.47
C ILE A 155 2.12 -15.05 7.28
N THR A 156 1.43 -15.91 6.52
CA THR A 156 2.05 -16.76 5.50
C THR A 156 1.95 -16.21 4.08
N SER A 157 1.15 -15.18 3.86
CA SER A 157 0.89 -14.62 2.52
C SER A 157 1.89 -13.51 2.13
N LEU A 158 3.07 -13.51 2.77
CA LEU A 158 4.17 -12.56 2.57
C LEU A 158 5.45 -13.25 2.10
#